data_AF-A0AAW2I344-F1
#
_entry.id   AF-A0AAW2I344-F1
#
_cell.length_a   1.000
_cell.length_b   1.000
_cell.length_c   1.000
_cell.angle_alpha   90.00
_cell.angle_beta   90.00
_cell.angle_gamma   90.00
#
_symmetry.space_group_name_H-M   'P 1'
#
loop_
_entity.id
_entity.type
_entity.pdbx_description
1 polymer ?
#
loop_
_entity_poly.entity_id
_entity_poly.type
_entity_poly.pdbx_seq_one_letter_code
_entity_poly.pdbx_strand_id
1 'polypeptide(L)'
;MLKIAEALKSNLNFKVKKYDIDNSIFKLHYRITFWMLMCGVAIVCAHEYIGERIRCLVPDSKLAHVVETFCFFTSTYTVVRHTNRSVINRQIPHPGVGPDVDDEEIIRHSYYQWVPFFLFFQGLCFYLPHFLWRTKEGGRLKALVEGFDLIGMLDQDVQKRNLEKIQLQFKDRLFIYRGWTGFLITCEFLNLVNLIFQIYLTDVFLGYQFMELGVNVFWDEAGDEYNPLDVVFPKMTKCTFKKYGSSGTIEYHDTLCVMALNVINEKTFIVLWYWYIVLFILTVLMLLWRLISFFCHFSTTFNVLNYSFATHLKLNKTDLITVIRNLSFSEWMFLRYLASNMDGRMFRDLLRNLALSFHCPPVSDETDMLLPPRKDDSYIVRKDAKNV
;
A
#
# COMPACT_ATOMS: atom_id res chain seq x y z
N MET A 1 3.50 -5.25 -18.96
CA MET A 1 4.66 -5.70 -18.16
C MET A 1 5.76 -4.63 -18.03
N LEU A 2 6.25 -4.01 -19.11
CA LEU A 2 7.30 -2.96 -19.06
C LEU A 2 7.03 -1.83 -18.04
N LYS A 3 5.82 -1.25 -18.05
CA LYS A 3 5.45 -0.18 -17.10
C LYS A 3 5.46 -0.61 -15.63
N ILE A 4 5.14 -1.88 -15.36
CA ILE A 4 5.15 -2.43 -13.99
C ILE A 4 6.60 -2.64 -13.54
N ALA A 5 7.45 -3.19 -14.41
CA ALA A 5 8.87 -3.39 -14.14
C ALA A 5 9.61 -2.06 -13.89
N GLU A 6 9.34 -1.03 -14.67
CA GLU A 6 9.88 0.32 -14.44
C GLU A 6 9.38 0.92 -13.11
N ALA A 7 8.10 0.70 -12.79
CA ALA A 7 7.51 1.19 -11.56
C ALA A 7 8.12 0.49 -10.32
N LEU A 8 8.34 -0.82 -10.39
CA LEU A 8 9.07 -1.59 -9.39
C LEU A 8 10.53 -1.11 -9.27
N LYS A 9 11.24 -0.91 -10.38
CA LYS A 9 12.62 -0.37 -10.38
C LYS A 9 12.70 0.99 -9.70
N SER A 10 11.69 1.86 -9.91
CA SER A 10 11.66 3.17 -9.24
C SER A 10 11.41 3.08 -7.73
N ASN A 11 10.73 2.03 -7.27
CA ASN A 11 10.57 1.74 -5.84
C ASN A 11 11.82 1.15 -5.20
N LEU A 12 12.67 0.48 -5.98
CA LEU A 12 13.95 -0.04 -5.51
C LEU A 12 14.93 1.09 -5.14
N ASN A 13 14.78 2.26 -5.77
CA ASN A 13 15.61 3.42 -5.46
C ASN A 13 15.11 4.10 -4.16
N PHE A 14 15.98 4.12 -3.14
CA PHE A 14 15.70 4.73 -1.84
C PHE A 14 15.68 6.27 -1.84
N LYS A 15 15.86 6.92 -3.01
CA LYS A 15 15.84 8.38 -3.12
C LYS A 15 14.52 8.92 -2.56
N VAL A 16 14.62 9.89 -1.65
CA VAL A 16 13.48 10.62 -1.09
C VAL A 16 12.87 11.43 -2.24
N LYS A 17 11.59 11.21 -2.54
CA LYS A 17 10.89 12.01 -3.55
C LYS A 17 10.74 13.44 -3.02
N LYS A 18 11.06 14.42 -3.86
CA LYS A 18 10.95 15.86 -3.53
C LYS A 18 9.49 16.29 -3.27
N TYR A 19 8.54 15.59 -3.88
CA TYR A 19 7.11 15.88 -3.76
C TYR A 19 6.37 14.67 -3.20
N ASP A 20 5.45 14.94 -2.28
CA ASP A 20 4.63 13.96 -1.60
C ASP A 20 3.21 13.91 -2.20
N ILE A 21 2.94 12.85 -2.98
CA ILE A 21 1.65 12.65 -3.65
C ILE A 21 0.71 11.74 -2.83
N ASP A 22 1.20 11.13 -1.75
CA ASP A 22 0.49 10.13 -0.96
C ASP A 22 0.78 10.29 0.53
N ASN A 23 0.00 9.62 1.37
CA ASN A 23 0.19 9.68 2.83
C ASN A 23 1.31 8.75 3.29
N SER A 24 1.92 9.06 4.44
CA SER A 24 2.91 8.19 5.10
C SER A 24 2.41 6.76 5.27
N ILE A 25 1.13 6.58 5.64
CA ILE A 25 0.53 5.26 5.85
C ILE A 25 0.39 4.50 4.53
N PHE A 26 0.05 5.19 3.42
CA PHE A 26 0.04 4.58 2.09
C PHE A 26 1.46 4.10 1.69
N LYS A 27 2.51 4.85 2.06
CA LYS A 27 3.90 4.42 1.84
C LYS A 27 4.27 3.18 2.65
N LEU A 28 3.68 2.95 3.83
CA LEU A 28 3.91 1.72 4.59
C LEU A 28 3.42 0.47 3.83
N HIS A 29 2.27 0.56 3.15
CA HIS A 29 1.75 -0.52 2.31
C HIS A 29 2.69 -0.85 1.16
N TYR A 30 2.92 0.10 0.25
CA TYR A 30 3.58 -0.23 -1.01
C TYR A 30 5.11 -0.27 -0.92
N ARG A 31 5.71 0.41 0.09
CA ARG A 31 7.17 0.53 0.21
C ARG A 31 7.71 -0.39 1.29
N ILE A 32 7.29 -0.20 2.54
CA ILE A 32 7.83 -0.98 3.66
C ILE A 32 7.36 -2.43 3.60
N THR A 33 6.07 -2.68 3.43
CA THR A 33 5.53 -4.05 3.37
C THR A 33 6.05 -4.79 2.15
N PHE A 34 6.12 -4.14 0.99
CA PHE A 34 6.76 -4.72 -0.21
C PHE A 34 8.19 -5.17 0.06
N TRP A 35 9.03 -4.29 0.63
CA TRP A 35 10.42 -4.62 0.92
C TRP A 35 10.55 -5.70 2.00
N MET A 36 9.72 -5.67 3.03
CA MET A 36 9.67 -6.72 4.05
C MET A 36 9.38 -8.09 3.42
N LEU A 37 8.40 -8.17 2.52
CA LEU A 37 8.06 -9.39 1.79
C LEU A 37 9.18 -9.82 0.84
N MET A 38 9.80 -8.89 0.10
CA MET A 38 10.95 -9.20 -0.76
C MET A 38 12.16 -9.69 0.03
N CYS A 39 12.41 -9.14 1.21
CA CYS A 39 13.44 -9.64 2.12
C CYS A 39 13.09 -11.06 2.60
N GLY A 40 11.82 -11.34 2.93
CA GLY A 40 11.35 -12.69 3.24
C GLY A 40 11.62 -13.68 2.10
N VAL A 41 11.26 -13.32 0.87
CA VAL A 41 11.57 -14.12 -0.34
C VAL A 41 13.07 -14.37 -0.45
N ALA A 42 13.90 -13.33 -0.31
CA ALA A 42 15.34 -13.45 -0.42
C ALA A 42 15.94 -14.37 0.66
N ILE A 43 15.46 -14.30 1.90
CA ILE A 43 15.91 -15.16 3.00
C ILE A 43 15.55 -16.63 2.73
N VAL A 44 14.31 -16.90 2.34
CA VAL A 44 13.85 -18.27 2.06
C VAL A 44 14.62 -18.85 0.86
N CYS A 45 14.74 -18.09 -0.24
CA CYS A 45 15.50 -18.52 -1.42
C CYS A 45 16.99 -18.72 -1.12
N ALA A 46 17.60 -17.86 -0.31
CA ALA A 46 19.01 -18.01 0.08
C ALA A 46 19.22 -19.31 0.86
N HIS A 47 18.31 -19.63 1.78
CA HIS A 47 18.38 -20.90 2.52
C HIS A 47 18.12 -22.11 1.62
N GLU A 48 17.24 -22.00 0.63
CA GLU A 48 17.00 -23.09 -0.33
C GLU A 48 18.18 -23.36 -1.28
N TYR A 49 18.98 -22.33 -1.59
CA TYR A 49 20.13 -22.44 -2.50
C TYR A 49 21.45 -22.76 -1.79
N ILE A 50 21.67 -22.19 -0.59
CA ILE A 50 22.93 -22.29 0.16
C ILE A 50 22.84 -23.37 1.24
N GLY A 51 21.65 -23.63 1.76
CA GLY A 51 21.41 -24.55 2.88
C GLY A 51 20.84 -25.90 2.45
N GLU A 52 20.88 -26.84 3.40
CA GLU A 52 20.28 -28.16 3.26
C GLU A 52 18.80 -28.08 3.67
N ARG A 53 17.89 -28.15 2.69
CA ARG A 53 16.46 -27.91 2.89
C ARG A 53 15.81 -28.90 3.87
N ILE A 54 16.21 -30.16 3.77
CA ILE A 54 15.73 -31.28 4.57
C ILE A 54 16.91 -32.21 4.87
N ARG A 55 16.98 -32.71 6.09
CA ARG A 55 17.97 -33.70 6.52
C ARG A 55 17.27 -34.91 7.09
N CYS A 56 17.44 -36.07 6.47
CA CYS A 56 16.77 -37.29 6.89
C CYS A 56 17.74 -38.25 7.57
N LEU A 57 17.29 -38.91 8.64
CA LEU A 57 18.04 -39.94 9.33
C LEU A 57 17.99 -41.23 8.49
N VAL A 58 19.02 -41.44 7.68
CA VAL A 58 19.17 -42.62 6.81
C VAL A 58 20.39 -43.43 7.25
N PRO A 59 20.28 -44.76 7.44
CA PRO A 59 21.41 -45.61 7.84
C PRO A 59 22.55 -45.66 6.82
N ASP A 60 22.23 -45.59 5.53
CA ASP A 60 23.20 -45.59 4.43
C ASP A 60 23.43 -44.16 3.91
N SER A 61 24.64 -43.66 4.11
CA SER A 61 25.05 -42.32 3.68
C SER A 61 25.03 -42.13 2.16
N LYS A 62 25.17 -43.21 1.37
CA LYS A 62 25.08 -43.14 -0.09
C LYS A 62 23.65 -42.92 -0.57
N LEU A 63 22.68 -43.40 0.20
CA LEU A 63 21.25 -43.26 -0.11
C LEU A 63 20.66 -41.96 0.44
N ALA A 64 21.33 -41.32 1.40
CA ALA A 64 20.87 -40.11 2.08
C ALA A 64 20.41 -39.01 1.12
N HIS A 65 21.23 -38.64 0.13
CA HIS A 65 20.89 -37.57 -0.82
C HIS A 65 19.64 -37.91 -1.66
N VAL A 66 19.47 -39.17 -2.05
CA VAL A 66 18.31 -39.61 -2.86
C VAL A 66 17.04 -39.54 -2.01
N VAL A 67 17.10 -40.02 -0.76
CA VAL A 67 15.98 -39.99 0.17
C VAL A 67 15.62 -38.55 0.55
N GLU A 68 16.60 -37.72 0.89
CA GLU A 68 16.40 -36.30 1.18
C GLU A 68 15.71 -35.58 0.01
N THR A 69 16.19 -35.80 -1.21
CA THR A 69 15.58 -35.22 -2.42
C THR A 69 14.15 -35.73 -2.63
N PHE A 70 13.94 -37.04 -2.51
CA PHE A 70 12.62 -37.64 -2.66
C PHE A 70 11.62 -37.11 -1.63
N CYS A 71 12.01 -37.06 -0.35
CA CYS A 71 11.19 -36.58 0.75
C CYS A 71 10.89 -35.10 0.64
N PHE A 72 11.83 -34.31 0.12
CA PHE A 72 11.58 -32.90 -0.19
C PHE A 72 10.46 -32.75 -1.23
N PHE A 73 10.51 -33.48 -2.35
CA PHE A 73 9.53 -33.30 -3.44
C PHE A 73 8.20 -34.02 -3.20
N THR A 74 8.21 -35.20 -2.56
CA THR A 74 7.03 -36.07 -2.37
C THR A 74 6.21 -35.68 -1.13
N SER A 75 6.58 -34.57 -0.47
CA SER A 75 6.06 -34.10 0.82
C SER A 75 6.36 -35.04 1.99
N THR A 76 6.46 -34.45 3.18
CA THR A 76 6.60 -35.19 4.43
C THR A 76 5.29 -35.12 5.21
N TYR A 77 5.14 -35.94 6.25
CA TYR A 77 3.89 -35.98 7.00
C TYR A 77 4.10 -36.04 8.52
N THR A 78 3.08 -35.61 9.26
CA THR A 78 2.97 -35.78 10.71
C THR A 78 1.70 -36.54 11.04
N VAL A 79 1.75 -37.30 12.13
CA VAL A 79 0.64 -38.14 12.59
C VAL A 79 -0.17 -37.38 13.64
N VAL A 80 -1.46 -37.11 13.38
CA VAL A 80 -2.32 -36.21 14.18
C VAL A 80 -2.40 -36.64 15.66
N ARG A 81 -2.47 -37.94 15.91
CA ARG A 81 -2.53 -38.51 17.27
C ARG A 81 -1.36 -38.04 18.14
N HIS A 82 -0.19 -37.91 17.55
CA HIS A 82 1.05 -37.54 18.22
C HIS A 82 1.27 -36.03 18.31
N THR A 83 0.34 -35.23 17.79
CA THR A 83 0.35 -33.76 17.87
C THR A 83 -0.43 -33.25 19.09
N ASN A 84 -1.21 -34.11 19.76
CA ASN A 84 -2.10 -33.70 20.85
C ASN A 84 -1.36 -33.52 22.19
N ARG A 85 -1.62 -32.41 22.89
CA ARG A 85 -0.94 -31.97 24.13
C ARG A 85 -0.93 -33.03 25.23
N SER A 86 -2.00 -33.83 25.34
CA SER A 86 -2.14 -34.89 26.35
C SER A 86 -1.18 -36.07 26.17
N VAL A 87 -0.66 -36.27 24.94
CA VAL A 87 0.24 -37.38 24.58
C VAL A 87 1.72 -36.95 24.68
N ILE A 88 2.00 -35.66 24.45
CA ILE A 88 3.34 -35.08 24.46
C ILE A 88 3.97 -35.16 25.86
N ASN A 89 3.19 -34.89 26.91
CA ASN A 89 3.65 -34.92 28.31
C ASN A 89 4.03 -36.31 28.87
N ARG A 90 3.98 -37.39 28.07
CA ARG A 90 4.18 -38.75 28.61
C ARG A 90 5.21 -39.64 27.94
N GLN A 91 5.69 -39.41 26.71
CA GLN A 91 6.66 -40.35 26.09
C GLN A 91 7.25 -39.98 24.70
N ILE A 92 6.96 -38.82 24.10
CA ILE A 92 7.31 -38.54 22.69
C ILE A 92 8.33 -37.39 22.60
N PRO A 93 9.53 -37.61 22.02
CA PRO A 93 10.55 -36.57 21.89
C PRO A 93 10.17 -35.37 20.99
N HIS A 94 9.30 -35.59 19.99
CA HIS A 94 8.89 -34.58 19.02
C HIS A 94 7.40 -34.72 18.66
N PRO A 95 6.60 -33.62 18.67
CA PRO A 95 5.20 -33.66 18.28
C PRO A 95 4.99 -34.17 16.85
N GLY A 96 3.94 -34.97 16.63
CA GLY A 96 3.55 -35.46 15.31
C GLY A 96 4.44 -36.58 14.74
N VAL A 97 5.42 -37.07 15.51
CA VAL A 97 6.34 -38.16 15.12
C VAL A 97 6.10 -39.37 16.01
N GLY A 98 5.64 -40.49 15.42
CA GLY A 98 5.40 -41.74 16.12
C GLY A 98 5.22 -42.93 15.18
N PRO A 99 5.06 -44.16 15.72
CA PRO A 99 4.76 -45.34 14.91
C PRO A 99 3.45 -45.11 14.15
N ASP A 100 3.47 -45.45 12.87
CA ASP A 100 2.30 -45.40 11.99
C ASP A 100 1.50 -46.69 12.25
N VAL A 101 0.29 -46.58 12.79
CA VAL A 101 -0.64 -47.71 12.93
C VAL A 101 -1.71 -47.54 11.86
N ASP A 102 -2.12 -48.63 11.22
CA ASP A 102 -3.16 -48.60 10.19
C ASP A 102 -4.42 -47.87 10.71
N ASP A 103 -5.00 -47.00 9.88
CA ASP A 103 -6.17 -46.11 10.11
C ASP A 103 -5.92 -44.77 10.85
N GLU A 104 -4.69 -44.27 10.97
CA GLU A 104 -4.42 -42.95 11.56
C GLU A 104 -4.48 -41.77 10.55
N GLU A 105 -5.05 -40.64 10.99
CA GLU A 105 -5.06 -39.39 10.21
C GLU A 105 -3.66 -38.78 10.11
N ILE A 106 -3.18 -38.58 8.87
CA ILE A 106 -1.89 -37.97 8.57
C ILE A 106 -2.05 -36.59 7.92
N ILE A 107 -1.29 -35.61 8.40
CA ILE A 107 -1.20 -34.28 7.79
C ILE A 107 0.05 -34.25 6.93
N ARG A 108 -0.11 -33.97 5.64
CA ARG A 108 1.02 -33.80 4.70
C ARG A 108 1.45 -32.34 4.62
N HIS A 109 2.75 -32.13 4.71
CA HIS A 109 3.39 -30.82 4.69
C HIS A 109 4.10 -30.62 3.35
N SER A 110 3.56 -29.74 2.51
CA SER A 110 4.16 -29.33 1.23
C SER A 110 4.15 -27.81 1.01
N TYR A 111 3.51 -27.04 1.89
CA TYR A 111 3.35 -25.59 1.73
C TYR A 111 4.69 -24.85 1.67
N TYR A 112 5.72 -25.33 2.36
CA TYR A 112 7.04 -24.69 2.43
C TYR A 112 7.68 -24.51 1.05
N GLN A 113 7.40 -25.40 0.10
CA GLN A 113 7.88 -25.31 -1.29
C GLN A 113 7.29 -24.08 -2.01
N TRP A 114 6.12 -23.60 -1.56
CA TRP A 114 5.36 -22.52 -2.19
C TRP A 114 5.57 -21.17 -1.52
N VAL A 115 6.22 -21.13 -0.36
CA VAL A 115 6.41 -19.90 0.45
C VAL A 115 7.08 -18.77 -0.34
N PRO A 116 8.18 -18.97 -1.08
CA PRO A 116 8.81 -17.89 -1.85
C PRO A 116 7.87 -17.27 -2.89
N PHE A 117 7.12 -18.12 -3.60
CA PHE A 117 6.17 -17.67 -4.62
C PHE A 117 4.98 -16.94 -4.00
N PHE A 118 4.48 -17.44 -2.86
CA PHE A 118 3.42 -16.82 -2.10
C PHE A 118 3.84 -15.41 -1.65
N LEU A 119 4.95 -15.28 -0.92
CA LEU A 119 5.45 -13.99 -0.42
C LEU A 119 5.73 -13.00 -1.56
N PHE A 120 6.25 -13.47 -2.70
CA PHE A 120 6.47 -12.64 -3.87
C PHE A 120 5.15 -12.08 -4.42
N PHE A 121 4.14 -12.94 -4.58
CA PHE A 121 2.82 -12.53 -5.04
C PHE A 121 2.14 -11.55 -4.08
N GLN A 122 2.23 -11.78 -2.76
CA GLN A 122 1.73 -10.84 -1.75
C GLN A 122 2.38 -9.46 -1.92
N GLY A 123 3.69 -9.41 -2.15
CA GLY A 123 4.42 -8.16 -2.38
C GLY A 123 3.85 -7.39 -3.58
N LEU A 124 3.60 -8.07 -4.70
CA LEU A 124 2.99 -7.45 -5.88
C LEU A 124 1.58 -6.91 -5.59
N CYS A 125 0.77 -7.64 -4.83
CA CYS A 125 -0.57 -7.20 -4.43
C CYS A 125 -0.52 -5.94 -3.55
N PHE A 126 0.40 -5.83 -2.60
CA PHE A 126 0.60 -4.59 -1.81
C PHE A 126 1.09 -3.40 -2.65
N TYR A 127 1.78 -3.66 -3.76
CA TYR A 127 2.19 -2.60 -4.68
C TYR A 127 1.06 -2.11 -5.59
N LEU A 128 0.06 -2.96 -5.86
CA LEU A 128 -0.99 -2.69 -6.85
C LEU A 128 -1.77 -1.39 -6.62
N PRO A 129 -2.26 -1.06 -5.40
CA PRO A 129 -3.00 0.19 -5.19
C PRO A 129 -2.16 1.44 -5.47
N HIS A 130 -0.86 1.42 -5.14
CA HIS A 130 0.04 2.52 -5.46
C HIS A 130 0.30 2.63 -6.96
N PHE A 131 0.46 1.51 -7.66
CA PHE A 131 0.60 1.51 -9.11
C PHE A 131 -0.62 2.15 -9.80
N LEU A 132 -1.83 1.80 -9.34
CA LEU A 132 -3.07 2.41 -9.83
C LEU A 132 -3.10 3.92 -9.53
N TRP A 133 -2.80 4.32 -8.29
CA TRP A 133 -2.72 5.73 -7.87
C TRP A 133 -1.78 6.54 -8.76
N ARG A 134 -0.53 6.08 -8.87
CA ARG A 134 0.51 6.74 -9.65
C ARG A 134 0.13 6.89 -11.12
N THR A 135 -0.50 5.87 -11.70
CA THR A 135 -0.90 5.90 -13.11
C THR A 135 -1.98 6.95 -13.36
N LYS A 136 -2.96 7.08 -12.46
CA LYS A 136 -4.02 8.09 -12.60
C LYS A 136 -3.54 9.50 -12.26
N GLU A 137 -2.66 9.63 -11.26
CA GLU A 137 -2.10 10.91 -10.89
C GLU A 137 -1.30 11.53 -12.05
N GLY A 138 -0.48 10.73 -12.74
CA GLY A 138 0.17 11.19 -13.98
C GLY A 138 1.08 12.41 -13.82
N GLY A 139 1.52 12.72 -12.59
CA GLY A 139 2.42 13.84 -12.28
C GLY A 139 1.74 15.22 -12.24
N ARG A 140 0.42 15.29 -12.15
CA ARG A 140 -0.33 16.56 -12.15
C ARG A 140 0.04 17.47 -10.97
N LEU A 141 0.11 16.95 -9.75
CA LEU A 141 0.50 17.75 -8.58
C LEU A 141 1.93 18.29 -8.73
N LYS A 142 2.85 17.43 -9.19
CA LYS A 142 4.25 17.81 -9.43
C LYS A 142 4.35 18.96 -10.44
N ALA A 143 3.70 18.84 -11.59
CA ALA A 143 3.74 19.86 -12.63
C ALA A 143 3.16 21.21 -12.14
N LEU A 144 2.13 21.15 -11.29
CA LEU A 144 1.52 22.34 -10.70
C LEU A 144 2.48 23.05 -9.73
N VAL A 145 3.08 22.30 -8.80
CA VAL A 145 4.03 22.86 -7.83
C VAL A 145 5.27 23.41 -8.52
N GLU A 146 5.85 22.68 -9.48
CA GLU A 146 7.00 23.15 -10.25
C GLU A 146 6.67 24.42 -11.07
N GLY A 147 5.45 24.52 -11.60
CA GLY A 147 4.98 25.73 -12.28
C GLY A 147 4.91 26.94 -11.34
N PHE A 148 4.43 26.76 -10.11
CA PHE A 148 4.45 27.81 -9.10
C PHE A 148 5.88 28.16 -8.66
N ASP A 149 6.73 27.18 -8.36
CA ASP A 149 8.13 27.40 -7.97
C ASP A 149 8.88 28.24 -9.03
N LEU A 150 8.67 27.96 -10.32
CA LEU A 150 9.27 28.72 -11.42
C LEU A 150 8.80 30.19 -11.44
N ILE A 151 7.52 30.45 -11.18
CA ILE A 151 6.98 31.81 -11.07
C ILE A 151 7.57 32.53 -9.85
N GLY A 152 7.79 31.80 -8.76
CA GLY A 152 8.46 32.30 -7.56
C GLY A 152 9.88 32.82 -7.81
N MET A 153 10.53 32.39 -8.89
CA MET A 153 11.88 32.83 -9.27
C MET A 153 11.90 34.05 -10.21
N LEU A 154 10.74 34.51 -10.69
CA LEU A 154 10.65 35.68 -11.58
C LEU A 154 10.75 37.00 -10.79
N ASP A 155 11.11 38.08 -11.50
CA ASP A 155 11.08 39.45 -10.94
C ASP A 155 9.69 39.81 -10.39
N GLN A 156 9.64 40.57 -9.30
CA GLN A 156 8.40 40.85 -8.54
C GLN A 156 7.25 41.38 -9.41
N ASP A 157 7.54 42.26 -10.38
CA ASP A 157 6.51 42.85 -11.25
C ASP A 157 5.96 41.87 -12.31
N VAL A 158 6.79 40.91 -12.73
CA VAL A 158 6.42 39.87 -13.68
C VAL A 158 5.76 38.70 -12.96
N GLN A 159 6.27 38.35 -11.78
CA GLN A 159 5.71 37.39 -10.84
C GLN A 159 4.25 37.76 -10.54
N LYS A 160 3.98 38.98 -10.07
CA LYS A 160 2.63 39.40 -9.70
C LYS A 160 1.63 39.26 -10.85
N ARG A 161 1.99 39.72 -12.06
CA ARG A 161 1.14 39.63 -13.26
C ARG A 161 0.87 38.20 -13.72
N ASN A 162 1.89 37.35 -13.74
CA ASN A 162 1.74 35.95 -14.17
C ASN A 162 0.98 35.12 -13.12
N LEU A 163 1.24 35.40 -11.84
CA LEU A 163 0.59 34.74 -10.72
C LEU A 163 -0.91 35.07 -10.72
N GLU A 164 -1.31 36.34 -10.89
CA GLU A 164 -2.71 36.76 -11.00
C GLU A 164 -3.45 36.03 -12.14
N LYS A 165 -2.85 35.94 -13.33
CA LYS A 165 -3.44 35.23 -14.48
C LYS A 165 -3.62 33.74 -14.25
N ILE A 166 -2.61 33.07 -13.70
CA ILE A 166 -2.65 31.62 -13.45
C ILE A 166 -3.62 31.30 -12.32
N GLN A 167 -3.69 32.14 -11.28
CA GLN A 167 -4.59 31.95 -10.16
C GLN A 167 -6.06 32.15 -10.53
N LEU A 168 -6.37 33.10 -11.42
CA LEU A 168 -7.72 33.27 -11.97
C LEU A 168 -8.16 32.02 -12.76
N GLN A 169 -7.28 31.49 -13.60
CA GLN A 169 -7.53 30.25 -14.35
C GLN A 169 -7.57 28.99 -13.46
N PHE A 170 -6.96 29.04 -12.27
CA PHE A 170 -6.91 27.91 -11.35
C PHE A 170 -8.28 27.58 -10.77
N LYS A 171 -9.14 28.59 -10.54
CA LYS A 171 -10.53 28.40 -10.07
C LYS A 171 -11.33 27.49 -10.98
N ASP A 172 -11.29 27.75 -12.29
CA ASP A 172 -12.06 26.95 -13.27
C ASP A 172 -11.47 25.55 -13.45
N ARG A 173 -10.17 25.39 -13.19
CA ARG A 173 -9.47 24.10 -13.26
C ARG A 173 -9.58 23.26 -12.00
N LEU A 174 -9.95 23.83 -10.84
CA LEU A 174 -10.15 23.09 -9.58
C LEU A 174 -11.18 21.96 -9.72
N PHE A 175 -12.23 22.16 -10.52
CA PHE A 175 -13.24 21.13 -10.79
C PHE A 175 -12.63 19.87 -11.45
N ILE A 176 -11.65 20.04 -12.35
CA ILE A 176 -10.96 18.95 -13.04
C ILE A 176 -10.19 18.07 -12.04
N TYR A 177 -9.77 18.64 -10.90
CA TYR A 177 -9.08 17.93 -9.83
C TYR A 177 -10.02 17.24 -8.83
N ARG A 178 -11.36 17.35 -8.94
CA ARG A 178 -12.28 16.63 -8.03
C ARG A 178 -12.10 15.10 -8.08
N GLY A 179 -11.92 14.55 -9.28
CA GLY A 179 -11.70 13.12 -9.48
C GLY A 179 -10.35 12.60 -8.97
N TRP A 180 -9.39 13.51 -8.71
CA TRP A 180 -8.08 13.20 -8.15
C TRP A 180 -8.21 12.67 -6.72
N THR A 181 -8.81 13.48 -5.83
CA THR A 181 -8.97 13.13 -4.41
C THR A 181 -9.86 11.90 -4.23
N GLY A 182 -10.95 11.83 -5.00
CA GLY A 182 -11.85 10.68 -4.93
C GLY A 182 -11.11 9.36 -5.21
N PHE A 183 -10.26 9.34 -6.23
CA PHE A 183 -9.49 8.15 -6.57
C PHE A 183 -8.37 7.83 -5.59
N LEU A 184 -7.74 8.85 -4.98
CA LEU A 184 -6.79 8.64 -3.90
C LEU A 184 -7.45 7.91 -2.74
N ILE A 185 -8.63 8.38 -2.30
CA ILE A 185 -9.39 7.75 -1.22
C ILE A 185 -9.83 6.33 -1.61
N THR A 186 -10.20 6.11 -2.87
CA THR A 186 -10.47 4.74 -3.37
C THR A 186 -9.24 3.84 -3.27
N CYS A 187 -8.05 4.32 -3.62
CA CYS A 187 -6.81 3.55 -3.48
C CYS A 187 -6.44 3.31 -2.01
N GLU A 188 -6.70 4.27 -1.13
CA GLU A 188 -6.56 4.14 0.32
C GLU A 188 -7.48 3.04 0.88
N PHE A 189 -8.74 3.00 0.44
CA PHE A 189 -9.66 1.93 0.79
C PHE A 189 -9.23 0.57 0.20
N LEU A 190 -8.72 0.58 -1.04
CA LEU A 190 -8.20 -0.62 -1.69
C LEU A 190 -6.99 -1.20 -0.93
N ASN A 191 -6.17 -0.38 -0.27
CA ASN A 191 -5.12 -0.89 0.63
C ASN A 191 -5.69 -1.65 1.82
N LEU A 192 -6.79 -1.16 2.43
CA LEU A 192 -7.44 -1.87 3.53
C LEU A 192 -8.01 -3.20 3.05
N VAL A 193 -8.73 -3.19 1.92
CA VAL A 193 -9.29 -4.41 1.31
C VAL A 193 -8.19 -5.40 0.97
N ASN A 194 -7.09 -4.93 0.36
CA ASN A 194 -5.94 -5.77 0.08
C ASN A 194 -5.35 -6.35 1.36
N LEU A 195 -5.15 -5.55 2.41
CA LEU A 195 -4.62 -6.05 3.68
C LEU A 195 -5.49 -7.15 4.29
N ILE A 196 -6.81 -6.93 4.38
CA ILE A 196 -7.75 -7.95 4.89
C ILE A 196 -7.68 -9.23 4.04
N PHE A 197 -7.66 -9.06 2.72
CA PHE A 197 -7.53 -10.18 1.79
C PHE A 197 -6.20 -10.93 1.96
N GLN A 198 -5.08 -10.24 2.18
CA GLN A 198 -3.77 -10.86 2.40
C GLN A 198 -3.71 -11.63 3.72
N ILE A 199 -4.31 -11.09 4.79
CA ILE A 199 -4.42 -11.81 6.07
C ILE A 199 -5.23 -13.10 5.86
N TYR A 200 -6.39 -13.01 5.21
CA TYR A 200 -7.22 -14.18 4.90
C TYR A 200 -6.49 -15.21 4.03
N LEU A 201 -5.82 -14.78 2.96
CA LEU A 201 -5.02 -15.67 2.11
C LEU A 201 -3.91 -16.37 2.88
N THR A 202 -3.24 -15.66 3.80
CA THR A 202 -2.18 -16.23 4.64
C THR A 202 -2.74 -17.26 5.61
N ASP A 203 -3.93 -17.00 6.16
CA ASP A 203 -4.64 -17.93 7.03
C ASP A 203 -5.04 -19.21 6.31
N VAL A 204 -5.63 -19.11 5.12
CA VAL A 204 -5.94 -20.28 4.28
C VAL A 204 -4.66 -21.04 3.89
N PHE A 205 -3.58 -20.33 3.55
CA PHE A 205 -2.31 -20.93 3.15
C PHE A 205 -1.67 -21.76 4.27
N LEU A 206 -1.83 -21.36 5.52
CA LEU A 206 -1.31 -22.06 6.71
C LEU A 206 -2.34 -22.98 7.37
N GLY A 207 -3.48 -23.27 6.73
CA GLY A 207 -4.48 -24.20 7.25
C GLY A 207 -5.35 -23.65 8.38
N TYR A 208 -5.70 -22.36 8.32
CA TYR A 208 -6.56 -21.64 9.28
C TYR A 208 -5.99 -21.47 10.69
N GLN A 209 -4.65 -21.46 10.82
CA GLN A 209 -3.95 -21.29 12.09
C GLN A 209 -3.19 -19.96 12.19
N PHE A 210 -3.24 -19.10 11.16
CA PHE A 210 -2.45 -17.87 11.14
C PHE A 210 -3.03 -16.81 12.08
N MET A 211 -4.36 -16.66 12.14
CA MET A 211 -4.99 -15.63 12.98
C MET A 211 -4.65 -15.80 14.46
N GLU A 212 -4.64 -17.04 14.94
CA GLU A 212 -4.36 -17.38 16.33
C GLU A 212 -2.85 -17.38 16.66
N LEU A 213 -2.00 -17.42 15.62
CA LEU A 213 -0.55 -17.59 15.75
C LEU A 213 0.09 -16.59 16.73
N GLY A 214 -0.04 -15.28 16.47
CA GLY A 214 0.63 -14.27 17.29
C GLY A 214 0.04 -14.08 18.68
N VAL A 215 -1.24 -14.42 18.86
CA VAL A 215 -1.89 -14.45 20.19
C VAL A 215 -1.34 -15.61 20.99
N ASN A 216 -1.30 -16.82 20.41
CA ASN A 216 -0.80 -18.02 21.05
C ASN A 216 0.68 -17.87 21.44
N VAL A 217 1.50 -17.24 20.60
CA VAL A 217 2.93 -16.96 20.92
C VAL A 217 3.09 -15.95 22.05
N PHE A 218 2.21 -14.96 22.16
CA PHE A 218 2.31 -13.95 23.23
C PHE A 218 1.91 -14.52 24.60
N TRP A 219 0.94 -15.42 24.62
CA TRP A 219 0.42 -16.03 25.86
C TRP A 219 1.15 -17.30 26.28
N ASP A 220 2.04 -17.84 25.44
CA ASP A 220 2.85 -18.99 25.81
C ASP A 220 3.85 -18.59 26.90
N GLU A 221 3.63 -19.10 28.12
CA GLU A 221 4.61 -18.98 29.19
C GLU A 221 5.82 -19.86 28.86
N ALA A 222 7.02 -19.31 29.02
CA ALA A 222 8.31 -19.88 28.60
C ALA A 222 8.75 -21.18 29.36
N GLY A 223 7.82 -22.07 29.69
CA GLY A 223 8.05 -23.29 30.46
C GLY A 223 7.32 -24.55 29.97
N ASP A 224 6.45 -24.47 28.96
CA ASP A 224 5.77 -25.65 28.40
C ASP A 224 6.58 -26.29 27.26
N GLU A 225 6.67 -27.63 27.27
CA GLU A 225 7.35 -28.45 26.24
C GLU A 225 6.58 -28.47 24.89
N TYR A 226 5.37 -27.90 24.86
CA TYR A 226 4.50 -27.82 23.70
C TYR A 226 4.43 -26.39 23.17
N ASN A 227 5.03 -26.14 22.00
CA ASN A 227 4.82 -24.88 21.29
C ASN A 227 3.69 -25.06 20.25
N PRO A 228 2.66 -24.21 20.22
CA PRO A 228 1.62 -24.25 19.19
C PRO A 228 2.20 -24.00 17.78
N LEU A 229 3.37 -23.35 17.71
CA LEU A 229 4.14 -23.15 16.48
C LEU A 229 4.62 -24.45 15.84
N ASP A 230 4.90 -25.49 16.64
CA ASP A 230 5.41 -26.76 16.13
C ASP A 230 4.32 -27.58 15.41
N VAL A 231 3.05 -27.21 15.59
CA VAL A 231 1.91 -27.78 14.84
C VAL A 231 1.80 -27.16 13.44
N VAL A 232 1.94 -25.84 13.35
CA VAL A 232 1.87 -25.09 12.08
C VAL A 232 3.15 -25.28 11.25
N PHE A 233 4.30 -25.22 11.93
CA PHE A 233 5.64 -25.26 11.34
C PHE A 233 6.45 -26.42 11.92
N PRO A 234 6.11 -27.68 11.61
CA PRO A 234 6.80 -28.83 12.18
C PRO A 234 8.27 -28.84 11.74
N LYS A 235 9.16 -28.92 12.73
CA LYS A 235 10.63 -28.99 12.53
C LYS A 235 11.11 -30.42 12.29
N MET A 236 10.29 -31.40 12.66
CA MET A 236 10.53 -32.84 12.50
C MET A 236 9.32 -33.46 11.82
N THR A 237 9.54 -34.28 10.80
CA THR A 237 8.47 -34.93 10.03
C THR A 237 8.87 -36.35 9.64
N LYS A 238 7.89 -37.20 9.30
CA LYS A 238 8.11 -38.55 8.76
C LYS A 238 8.10 -38.54 7.23
N CYS A 239 8.89 -39.42 6.64
CA CYS A 239 8.87 -39.70 5.22
C CYS A 239 9.08 -41.19 4.96
N THR A 240 8.24 -41.77 4.10
CA THR A 240 8.32 -43.17 3.68
C THR A 240 8.88 -43.23 2.26
N PHE A 241 10.14 -43.61 2.13
CA PHE A 241 10.80 -43.84 0.85
C PHE A 241 10.62 -45.31 0.42
N LYS A 242 10.07 -45.54 -0.76
CA LYS A 242 9.84 -46.89 -1.31
C LYS A 242 10.86 -47.16 -2.40
N LYS A 243 11.61 -48.25 -2.28
CA LYS A 243 12.56 -48.70 -3.31
C LYS A 243 12.30 -50.16 -3.70
N TYR A 244 12.78 -50.57 -4.86
CA TYR A 244 12.77 -51.97 -5.27
C TYR A 244 14.10 -52.63 -4.88
N GLY A 245 14.02 -53.74 -4.15
CA GLY A 245 15.18 -54.58 -3.83
C GLY A 245 15.64 -55.40 -5.05
N SER A 246 16.75 -56.12 -4.93
CA SER A 246 17.34 -56.92 -6.02
C SER A 246 16.39 -57.99 -6.60
N SER A 247 15.43 -58.45 -5.79
CA SER A 247 14.39 -59.41 -6.20
C SER A 247 13.14 -58.77 -6.81
N GLY A 248 13.09 -57.43 -6.95
CA GLY A 248 11.91 -56.69 -7.41
C GLY A 248 10.82 -56.50 -6.35
N THR A 249 11.06 -56.93 -5.11
CA THR A 249 10.16 -56.69 -3.97
C THR A 249 10.26 -55.25 -3.48
N ILE A 250 9.13 -54.67 -3.05
CA ILE A 250 9.09 -53.30 -2.50
C ILE A 250 9.67 -53.31 -1.09
N GLU A 251 10.68 -52.48 -0.85
CA GLU A 251 11.27 -52.20 0.45
C GLU A 251 10.87 -50.81 0.92
N TYR A 252 10.36 -50.71 2.15
CA TYR A 252 9.95 -49.48 2.79
C TYR A 252 11.08 -48.95 3.69
N HIS A 253 11.42 -47.67 3.52
CA HIS A 253 12.38 -46.95 4.35
C HIS A 253 11.67 -45.78 5.02
N ASP A 254 11.23 -46.00 6.26
CA ASP A 254 10.64 -44.95 7.09
C ASP A 254 11.76 -44.17 7.78
N THR A 255 11.82 -42.88 7.48
CA THR A 255 12.89 -42.00 7.95
C THR A 255 12.31 -40.78 8.63
N LEU A 256 13.03 -40.28 9.63
CA LEU A 256 12.74 -39.03 10.31
C LEU A 256 13.53 -37.91 9.63
N CYS A 257 12.87 -36.82 9.31
CA CYS A 257 13.47 -35.71 8.59
C CYS A 257 13.32 -34.40 9.36
N VAL A 258 14.45 -33.70 9.54
CA VAL A 258 14.56 -32.35 10.08
C VAL A 258 14.29 -31.35 8.95
N MET A 259 13.35 -30.43 9.19
CA MET A 259 12.94 -29.40 8.24
C MET A 259 13.47 -28.02 8.67
N ALA A 260 14.73 -27.75 8.35
CA ALA A 260 15.37 -26.47 8.68
C ALA A 260 14.64 -25.26 8.05
N LEU A 261 14.03 -25.45 6.86
CA LEU A 261 13.25 -24.42 6.17
C LEU A 261 12.06 -23.91 7.00
N ASN A 262 11.44 -24.78 7.80
CA ASN A 262 10.28 -24.42 8.61
C ASN A 262 10.65 -23.50 9.79
N VAL A 263 11.89 -23.54 10.29
CA VAL A 263 12.36 -22.59 11.30
C VAL A 263 12.37 -21.16 10.76
N ILE A 264 12.79 -20.98 9.51
CA ILE A 264 12.81 -19.67 8.84
C ILE A 264 11.39 -19.21 8.52
N ASN A 265 10.54 -20.13 8.04
CA ASN A 265 9.14 -19.83 7.76
C ASN A 265 8.41 -19.39 9.03
N GLU A 266 8.60 -20.11 10.14
CA GLU A 266 8.06 -19.76 11.47
C GLU A 266 8.39 -18.31 11.82
N LYS A 267 9.66 -17.91 11.77
CA LYS A 267 10.06 -16.53 12.11
C LYS A 267 9.53 -15.50 11.11
N THR A 268 9.49 -15.83 9.83
CA THR A 268 8.99 -14.94 8.78
C THR A 268 7.50 -14.64 8.99
N PHE A 269 6.68 -15.67 9.19
CA PHE A 269 5.22 -15.49 9.36
C PHE A 269 4.85 -14.85 10.70
N ILE A 270 5.60 -15.08 11.77
CA ILE A 270 5.41 -14.36 13.04
C ILE A 270 5.64 -12.85 12.86
N VAL A 271 6.74 -12.45 12.20
CA VAL A 271 7.03 -11.03 11.94
C VAL A 271 5.92 -10.41 11.07
N LEU A 272 5.46 -11.13 10.04
CA LEU A 272 4.37 -10.67 9.18
C LEU A 272 3.05 -10.52 9.94
N TRP A 273 2.75 -11.42 10.88
CA TRP A 273 1.54 -11.36 11.68
C TRP A 273 1.46 -10.05 12.48
N TYR A 274 2.50 -9.73 13.26
CA TYR A 274 2.54 -8.49 14.03
C TYR A 274 2.52 -7.25 13.11
N TRP A 275 3.25 -7.31 11.99
CA TRP A 275 3.26 -6.22 11.02
C TRP A 275 1.88 -5.96 10.42
N TYR A 276 1.13 -7.00 10.04
CA TYR A 276 -0.22 -6.86 9.47
C TYR A 276 -1.21 -6.26 10.47
N ILE A 277 -1.11 -6.60 11.76
CA ILE A 277 -1.93 -5.96 12.81
C ILE A 277 -1.60 -4.47 12.94
N VAL A 278 -0.31 -4.11 13.03
CA VAL A 278 0.11 -2.70 13.09
C VAL A 278 -0.36 -1.94 11.86
N LEU A 279 -0.17 -2.51 10.67
CA LEU A 279 -0.58 -1.90 9.42
C LEU A 279 -2.10 -1.75 9.34
N PHE A 280 -2.87 -2.71 9.86
CA PHE A 280 -4.33 -2.65 9.93
C PHE A 280 -4.79 -1.49 10.80
N ILE A 281 -4.27 -1.39 12.04
CA ILE A 281 -4.60 -0.30 12.97
C ILE A 281 -4.30 1.06 12.34
N LEU A 282 -3.10 1.24 11.79
CA LEU A 282 -2.71 2.51 11.15
C LEU A 282 -3.59 2.85 9.95
N THR A 283 -3.98 1.86 9.14
CA THR A 283 -4.86 2.06 7.98
C THR A 283 -6.27 2.45 8.40
N VAL A 284 -6.81 1.80 9.43
CA VAL A 284 -8.12 2.16 9.99
C VAL A 284 -8.09 3.58 10.57
N LEU A 285 -7.07 3.93 11.36
CA LEU A 285 -6.90 5.29 11.89
C LEU A 285 -6.82 6.34 10.78
N MET A 286 -6.13 6.04 9.67
CA MET A 286 -6.07 6.92 8.51
C MET A 286 -7.44 7.10 7.85
N LEU A 287 -8.22 6.04 7.67
CA LEU A 287 -9.56 6.12 7.08
C LEU A 287 -10.55 6.83 8.01
N LEU A 288 -10.43 6.63 9.32
CA LEU A 288 -11.17 7.40 10.32
C LEU A 288 -10.83 8.89 10.24
N TRP A 289 -9.55 9.23 10.06
CA TRP A 289 -9.13 10.62 9.83
C TRP A 289 -9.73 11.21 8.54
N ARG A 290 -9.88 10.41 7.47
CA ARG A 290 -10.59 10.83 6.25
C ARG A 290 -12.06 11.10 6.53
N LEU A 291 -12.72 10.23 7.29
CA LEU A 291 -14.12 10.38 7.67
C LEU A 291 -14.35 11.63 8.54
N ILE A 292 -13.50 11.85 9.55
CA ILE A 292 -13.53 13.06 10.37
C ILE A 292 -13.31 14.30 9.49
N SER A 293 -12.33 14.26 8.57
CA SER A 293 -12.08 15.37 7.66
C SER A 293 -13.30 15.66 6.77
N PHE A 294 -14.02 14.63 6.32
CA PHE A 294 -15.25 14.78 5.53
C PHE A 294 -16.35 15.49 6.32
N PHE A 295 -16.60 15.09 7.57
CA PHE A 295 -17.62 15.75 8.39
C PHE A 295 -17.21 17.15 8.89
N CYS A 296 -15.93 17.34 9.19
CA CYS A 296 -15.41 18.58 9.76
C CYS A 296 -14.91 19.60 8.73
N HIS A 297 -14.98 19.32 7.42
CA HIS A 297 -14.47 20.28 6.41
C HIS A 297 -15.19 21.63 6.43
N PHE A 298 -16.42 21.71 6.93
CA PHE A 298 -17.12 22.99 7.13
C PHE A 298 -16.70 23.72 8.43
N SER A 299 -16.01 23.04 9.35
CA SER A 299 -15.60 23.61 10.63
C SER A 299 -14.39 24.53 10.48
N THR A 300 -14.55 25.78 10.87
CA THR A 300 -13.51 26.81 10.75
C THR A 300 -12.28 26.52 11.62
N THR A 301 -12.48 26.12 12.87
CA THR A 301 -11.38 25.79 13.80
C THR A 301 -10.55 24.61 13.30
N PHE A 302 -11.22 23.56 12.81
CA PHE A 302 -10.56 22.39 12.25
C PHE A 302 -9.68 22.78 11.06
N ASN A 303 -10.22 23.55 10.14
CA ASN A 303 -9.51 23.99 8.94
C ASN A 303 -8.29 24.88 9.24
N VAL A 304 -8.42 25.82 10.16
CA VAL A 304 -7.29 26.69 10.55
C VAL A 304 -6.14 25.85 11.09
N LEU A 305 -6.41 24.89 11.98
CA LEU A 305 -5.38 23.99 12.51
C LEU A 305 -4.76 23.14 11.40
N ASN A 306 -5.61 22.58 10.55
CA ASN A 306 -5.25 21.62 9.52
C ASN A 306 -4.34 22.23 8.43
N TYR A 307 -4.69 23.40 7.91
CA TYR A 307 -3.87 24.11 6.92
C TYR A 307 -2.65 24.79 7.55
N SER A 308 -2.74 25.24 8.81
CA SER A 308 -1.57 25.77 9.51
C SER A 308 -0.52 24.69 9.74
N PHE A 309 -0.93 23.47 10.07
CA PHE A 309 -0.02 22.32 10.16
C PHE A 309 0.59 21.96 8.80
N ALA A 310 -0.19 22.04 7.71
CA ALA A 310 0.28 21.72 6.37
C ALA A 310 1.33 22.73 5.83
N THR A 311 1.16 24.02 6.12
CA THR A 311 2.01 25.12 5.61
C THR A 311 3.08 25.59 6.59
N HIS A 312 3.04 25.11 7.83
CA HIS A 312 3.83 25.61 8.97
C HIS A 312 3.71 27.12 9.20
N LEU A 313 2.63 27.76 8.71
CA LEU A 313 2.44 29.21 8.77
C LEU A 313 1.05 29.57 9.31
N LYS A 314 0.91 30.78 9.87
CA LYS A 314 -0.39 31.35 10.25
C LYS A 314 -1.03 32.00 9.02
N LEU A 315 -2.16 31.44 8.60
CA LEU A 315 -2.97 31.95 7.48
C LEU A 315 -4.03 32.96 7.97
N ASN A 316 -4.41 33.88 7.10
CA ASN A 316 -5.55 34.78 7.33
C ASN A 316 -6.83 33.96 7.44
N LYS A 317 -7.51 34.06 8.59
CA LYS A 317 -8.72 33.29 8.87
C LYS A 317 -9.85 33.62 7.89
N THR A 318 -10.04 34.91 7.57
CA THR A 318 -11.13 35.38 6.70
C THR A 318 -11.01 34.83 5.29
N ASP A 319 -9.82 34.96 4.69
CA ASP A 319 -9.53 34.46 3.34
C ASP A 319 -9.72 32.94 3.25
N LEU A 320 -9.24 32.22 4.26
CA LEU A 320 -9.38 30.75 4.36
C LEU A 320 -10.85 30.33 4.44
N ILE A 321 -11.66 30.98 5.28
CA ILE A 321 -13.08 30.67 5.45
C ILE A 321 -13.84 30.93 4.15
N THR A 322 -13.57 32.05 3.47
CA THR A 322 -14.19 32.39 2.18
C THR A 322 -13.94 31.33 1.12
N VAL A 323 -12.70 30.85 1.01
CA VAL A 323 -12.34 29.82 0.03
C VAL A 323 -13.01 28.49 0.39
N ILE A 324 -12.90 28.04 1.63
CA ILE A 324 -13.39 26.71 2.02
C ILE A 324 -14.91 26.57 1.88
N ARG A 325 -15.69 27.62 2.16
CA ARG A 325 -17.16 27.56 2.00
C ARG A 325 -17.60 27.34 0.56
N ASN A 326 -16.76 27.69 -0.42
CA ASN A 326 -17.05 27.55 -1.84
C ASN A 326 -16.43 26.29 -2.47
N LEU A 327 -15.65 25.51 -1.71
CA LEU A 327 -15.01 24.29 -2.20
C LEU A 327 -15.77 23.05 -1.75
N SER A 328 -15.83 22.05 -2.62
CA SER A 328 -16.23 20.70 -2.22
C SER A 328 -15.13 20.01 -1.41
N PHE A 329 -15.47 18.94 -0.69
CA PHE A 329 -14.50 18.15 0.08
C PHE A 329 -13.30 17.68 -0.75
N SER A 330 -13.52 17.27 -2.00
CA SER A 330 -12.45 16.79 -2.88
C SER A 330 -11.46 17.91 -3.23
N GLU A 331 -11.96 19.10 -3.55
CA GLU A 331 -11.13 20.28 -3.84
C GLU A 331 -10.42 20.79 -2.59
N TRP A 332 -11.11 20.81 -1.44
CA TRP A 332 -10.53 21.14 -0.15
C TRP A 332 -9.33 20.24 0.17
N MET A 333 -9.45 18.93 -0.01
CA MET A 333 -8.33 18.03 0.28
C MET A 333 -7.20 18.16 -0.74
N PHE A 334 -7.51 18.40 -2.01
CA PHE A 334 -6.48 18.66 -3.02
C PHE A 334 -5.69 19.93 -2.68
N LEU A 335 -6.38 21.00 -2.27
CA LEU A 335 -5.74 22.25 -1.85
C LEU A 335 -4.83 22.03 -0.63
N ARG A 336 -5.23 21.15 0.30
CA ARG A 336 -4.36 20.74 1.42
C ARG A 336 -3.10 20.01 0.95
N TYR A 337 -3.21 19.07 -0.01
CA TYR A 337 -2.02 18.41 -0.57
C TYR A 337 -1.09 19.40 -1.28
N LEU A 338 -1.67 20.37 -2.00
CA LEU A 338 -0.91 21.44 -2.62
C LEU A 338 -0.18 22.29 -1.57
N ALA A 339 -0.86 22.62 -0.47
CA ALA A 339 -0.30 23.38 0.64
C ALA A 339 0.90 22.70 1.30
N SER A 340 0.87 21.36 1.43
CA SER A 340 1.98 20.58 2.01
C SER A 340 3.17 20.39 1.07
N ASN A 341 2.99 20.63 -0.24
CA ASN A 341 4.03 20.42 -1.24
C ASN A 341 4.66 21.71 -1.77
N MET A 342 4.06 22.87 -1.45
CA MET A 342 4.47 24.18 -1.94
C MET A 342 4.98 25.04 -0.79
N ASP A 343 5.81 26.05 -1.09
CA ASP A 343 6.25 27.01 -0.07
C ASP A 343 5.06 27.76 0.55
N GLY A 344 5.09 27.95 1.87
CA GLY A 344 3.98 28.50 2.64
C GLY A 344 3.64 29.95 2.27
N ARG A 345 4.63 30.74 1.81
CA ARG A 345 4.41 32.12 1.34
C ARG A 345 3.64 32.15 0.03
N MET A 346 4.06 31.31 -0.92
CA MET A 346 3.37 31.14 -2.20
C MET A 346 1.93 30.65 -2.01
N PHE A 347 1.72 29.70 -1.10
CA PHE A 347 0.39 29.21 -0.78
C PHE A 347 -0.52 30.30 -0.20
N ARG A 348 0.01 31.17 0.67
CA ARG A 348 -0.76 32.29 1.22
C ARG A 348 -1.22 33.27 0.13
N ASP A 349 -0.36 33.57 -0.83
CA ASP A 349 -0.71 34.47 -1.94
C ASP A 349 -1.72 33.80 -2.88
N LEU A 350 -1.60 32.49 -3.13
CA LEU A 350 -2.62 31.70 -3.83
C LEU A 350 -3.97 31.75 -3.12
N LEU A 351 -3.99 31.55 -1.80
CA LEU A 351 -5.21 31.56 -1.01
C LEU A 351 -5.91 32.93 -1.04
N ARG A 352 -5.13 34.03 -0.93
CA ARG A 352 -5.66 35.40 -0.98
C ARG A 352 -6.35 35.69 -2.32
N ASN A 353 -5.72 35.33 -3.43
CA ASN A 353 -6.28 35.56 -4.76
C ASN A 353 -7.50 34.68 -5.05
N LEU A 354 -7.49 33.43 -4.58
CA LEU A 354 -8.68 32.58 -4.60
C LEU A 354 -9.84 33.25 -3.82
N ALA A 355 -9.59 33.76 -2.62
CA ALA A 355 -10.62 34.45 -1.83
C ALA A 355 -11.22 35.66 -2.58
N LEU A 356 -10.37 36.48 -3.23
CA LEU A 356 -10.81 37.61 -4.06
C LEU A 356 -11.69 37.16 -5.24
N SER A 357 -11.31 36.07 -5.92
CA SER A 357 -12.05 35.51 -7.06
C SER A 357 -13.42 34.91 -6.69
N PHE A 358 -13.65 34.64 -5.41
CA PHE A 358 -14.96 34.20 -4.89
C PHE A 358 -15.83 35.38 -4.42
N HIS A 359 -15.24 36.55 -4.14
CA HIS A 359 -15.98 37.77 -3.76
C HIS A 359 -16.46 38.58 -4.97
N CYS A 360 -15.67 38.67 -6.04
CA CYS A 360 -16.12 39.25 -7.31
C CYS A 360 -16.37 38.14 -8.34
N PRO A 361 -17.59 37.96 -8.88
CA PRO A 361 -17.74 37.27 -10.15
C PRO A 361 -16.93 38.04 -11.23
N PRO A 362 -16.36 37.35 -12.23
CA PRO A 362 -15.61 38.03 -13.27
C PRO A 362 -16.51 39.08 -13.91
N VAL A 363 -16.04 40.33 -13.96
CA VAL A 363 -16.56 41.32 -14.88
C VAL A 363 -16.37 40.70 -16.25
N SER A 364 -17.48 40.40 -16.94
CA SER A 364 -17.44 40.04 -18.35
C SER A 364 -16.56 41.06 -19.05
N ASP A 365 -15.45 40.61 -19.66
CA ASP A 365 -14.60 41.47 -20.46
C ASP A 365 -15.49 42.28 -21.41
N GLU A 366 -15.62 43.59 -21.13
CA GLU A 366 -16.16 44.59 -22.04
C GLU A 366 -15.23 44.64 -23.25
N THR A 367 -15.44 43.70 -24.17
CA THR A 367 -14.84 43.71 -25.49
C THR A 367 -15.97 43.76 -26.51
N ASP A 368 -16.81 44.78 -26.41
CA ASP A 368 -17.58 45.29 -27.54
C ASP A 368 -17.41 46.81 -27.64
N MET A 369 -16.42 47.17 -28.46
CA MET A 369 -16.56 48.22 -29.46
C MET A 369 -16.65 49.68 -28.97
N LEU A 370 -15.50 50.21 -28.56
CA LEU A 370 -15.12 51.59 -28.85
C LEU A 370 -15.07 51.78 -30.39
N LEU A 371 -16.17 52.25 -30.98
CA LEU A 371 -16.12 52.98 -32.26
C LEU A 371 -15.97 54.48 -31.95
N PRO A 372 -15.03 55.19 -32.60
CA PRO A 372 -14.87 56.63 -32.39
C PRO A 372 -16.06 57.39 -33.03
N PRO A 373 -16.34 58.63 -32.58
CA PRO A 373 -17.45 59.41 -33.12
C PRO A 373 -17.12 59.84 -34.56
N ARG A 374 -17.96 59.41 -35.50
CA ARG A 374 -17.95 59.94 -36.87
C ARG A 374 -18.60 61.33 -36.84
N LYS A 375 -17.77 62.38 -36.91
CA LYS A 375 -18.21 63.67 -37.44
C LYS A 375 -18.28 63.53 -38.95
N ASP A 376 -19.45 63.73 -39.52
CA ASP A 376 -19.61 64.33 -40.85
C ASP A 376 -20.96 65.04 -40.90
N ASP A 377 -20.88 66.30 -41.29
CA ASP A 377 -21.95 67.27 -41.44
C ASP A 377 -22.92 66.87 -42.57
N SER A 378 -24.22 67.01 -42.34
CA SER A 378 -25.18 67.39 -43.38
C SER A 378 -26.50 67.86 -42.77
N TYR A 379 -26.55 69.15 -42.47
CA TYR A 379 -27.77 69.93 -42.66
C TYR A 379 -28.03 70.02 -44.17
N ILE A 380 -29.27 69.75 -44.62
CA ILE A 380 -30.01 70.53 -45.64
C ILE A 380 -31.46 70.01 -45.76
N VAL A 381 -32.37 70.84 -45.25
CA VAL A 381 -33.62 71.34 -45.85
C VAL A 381 -34.70 70.37 -46.37
N ARG A 382 -35.83 70.43 -45.65
CA ARG A 382 -37.21 70.15 -46.07
C ARG A 382 -37.62 71.08 -47.23
N LYS A 383 -38.12 70.54 -48.34
CA LYS A 383 -39.02 71.26 -49.25
C LYS A 383 -40.24 70.41 -49.60
N ASP A 384 -41.39 70.98 -49.32
CA ASP A 384 -42.70 70.57 -49.79
C ASP A 384 -42.79 70.67 -51.32
N ALA A 385 -43.50 69.72 -51.95
CA ALA A 385 -44.33 69.96 -53.12
C ALA A 385 -45.26 68.76 -53.34
N LYS A 386 -46.53 68.91 -52.94
CA LYS A 386 -47.65 68.19 -53.55
C LYS A 386 -47.93 68.81 -54.92
N ASN A 387 -48.05 67.97 -55.94
CA ASN A 387 -48.89 68.21 -57.11
C ASN A 387 -49.79 66.97 -57.24
N VAL A 388 -50.99 67.04 -56.65
CA VAL A 388 -52.34 66.92 -57.23
C VAL A 388 -53.31 67.21 -56.08
#